data_AF-A0A845R185-F1
#
_entry.id   AF-A0A845R185-F1
#
_cell.length_a   1.000
_cell.length_b   1.000
_cell.length_c   1.000
_cell.angle_alpha   90.00
_cell.angle_beta   90.00
_cell.angle_gamma   90.00
#
_symmetry.space_group_name_H-M   'P 1'
#
loop_
_entity.id
_entity.type
_entity.pdbx_description
1 polymer ?
#
loop_
_entity_poly.entity_id
_entity_poly.type
_entity_poly.pdbx_seq_one_letter_code
_entity_poly.pdbx_strand_id
1 'polypeptide(L)'
;MRYFDKLTQPMFYVLLSLYEKRHGYEIMNFIKELTDERVVVGPGTLYNLLGRFLDAGYIDIVTEKDNKKIYIINDNGKKLLKREIERLNQLIKDANNIIKGGGMMKGYDFKDDENIKKVKEKLKLNKR
;
A
#
# COMPACT_ATOMS: atom_id res chain seq x y z
N MET A 1 -9.29 -7.81 -19.49
CA MET A 1 -9.47 -6.37 -19.21
C MET A 1 -8.46 -5.96 -18.14
N ARG A 2 -7.56 -4.99 -18.38
CA ARG A 2 -6.66 -4.45 -17.34
C ARG A 2 -7.46 -3.42 -16.54
N TYR A 3 -7.79 -3.70 -15.28
CA TYR A 3 -8.60 -2.79 -14.46
C TYR A 3 -7.82 -1.58 -13.92
N PHE A 4 -6.49 -1.69 -13.80
CA PHE A 4 -5.63 -0.61 -13.31
C PHE A 4 -4.31 -0.56 -14.08
N ASP A 5 -4.08 0.53 -14.82
CA ASP A 5 -2.81 0.76 -15.52
C ASP A 5 -1.74 1.39 -14.60
N LYS A 6 -2.18 2.15 -13.59
CA LYS A 6 -1.36 2.78 -12.54
C LYS A 6 -2.13 2.81 -11.23
N LEU A 7 -1.43 2.86 -10.10
CA LEU A 7 -2.08 3.05 -8.79
C LEU A 7 -1.91 4.50 -8.35
N THR A 8 -3.00 5.11 -7.90
CA THR A 8 -2.89 6.35 -7.13
C THR A 8 -2.28 6.04 -5.75
N GLN A 9 -1.78 7.07 -5.03
CA GLN A 9 -1.26 6.87 -3.68
C GLN A 9 -2.25 6.13 -2.75
N PRO A 10 -3.54 6.53 -2.65
CA PRO A 10 -4.51 5.79 -1.84
C PRO A 10 -4.64 4.33 -2.23
N MET A 11 -4.67 4.03 -3.53
CA MET A 11 -4.77 2.66 -4.05
C MET A 11 -3.56 1.81 -3.67
N PHE A 12 -2.37 2.38 -3.83
CA PHE A 12 -1.11 1.76 -3.44
C PHE A 12 -1.08 1.41 -1.95
N TYR A 13 -1.41 2.39 -1.10
CA TYR A 13 -1.36 2.20 0.35
C TYR A 13 -2.47 1.26 0.87
N VAL A 14 -3.66 1.26 0.26
CA VAL A 14 -4.69 0.26 0.57
C VAL A 14 -4.20 -1.15 0.26
N LEU A 15 -3.68 -1.42 -0.93
CA LEU A 15 -3.14 -2.75 -1.25
C LEU A 15 -1.95 -3.12 -0.35
N LEU A 16 -1.04 -2.19 -0.10
CA LEU A 16 0.10 -2.42 0.79
C LEU A 16 -0.34 -2.77 2.21
N SER A 17 -1.38 -2.09 2.73
CA SER A 17 -1.94 -2.40 4.06
C SER A 17 -2.50 -3.83 4.14
N LEU A 18 -2.90 -4.42 3.03
CA LEU A 18 -3.55 -5.73 3.00
C LEU A 18 -2.57 -6.92 2.88
N TYR A 19 -1.26 -6.67 3.02
CA TYR A 19 -0.26 -7.73 3.22
C TYR A 19 -0.49 -8.54 4.50
N GLU A 20 -1.33 -8.05 5.41
CA GLU A 20 -1.95 -8.85 6.46
C GLU A 20 -3.45 -8.57 6.51
N LYS A 21 -4.17 -9.49 7.15
CA LYS A 21 -5.62 -9.43 7.36
C LYS A 21 -5.99 -8.15 8.12
N ARG A 22 -6.86 -7.32 7.55
CA ARG A 22 -7.34 -6.08 8.19
C ARG A 22 -8.81 -5.82 7.93
N HIS A 23 -9.47 -5.22 8.92
CA HIS A 23 -10.75 -4.57 8.77
C HIS A 23 -10.60 -3.16 8.17
N GLY A 24 -11.70 -2.61 7.64
CA GLY A 24 -11.69 -1.29 7.00
C GLY A 24 -11.09 -0.17 7.87
N TYR A 25 -11.45 -0.12 9.15
CA TYR A 25 -10.90 0.91 10.05
C TYR A 25 -9.40 0.75 10.32
N GLU A 26 -8.91 -0.50 10.44
CA GLU A 26 -7.48 -0.79 10.64
C GLU A 26 -6.65 -0.40 9.42
N ILE A 27 -7.21 -0.50 8.21
CA ILE A 27 -6.57 -0.03 6.98
C ILE A 27 -6.35 1.48 7.05
N MET A 28 -7.38 2.26 7.39
CA MET A 28 -7.27 3.73 7.47
C MET A 28 -6.21 4.15 8.48
N ASN A 29 -6.23 3.54 9.68
CA ASN A 29 -5.25 3.82 10.72
C ASN A 29 -3.83 3.44 10.30
N PHE A 30 -3.66 2.25 9.71
CA PHE A 30 -2.35 1.79 9.24
C PHE A 30 -1.75 2.74 8.21
N ILE A 31 -2.54 3.20 7.23
CA ILE A 31 -2.08 4.13 6.20
C ILE A 31 -1.69 5.47 6.83
N LYS A 32 -2.52 5.99 7.75
CA LYS A 32 -2.25 7.24 8.46
C LYS A 32 -0.93 7.16 9.24
N GLU A 33 -0.71 6.09 10.00
CA GLU A 33 0.53 5.89 10.76
C GLU A 33 1.75 5.69 9.85
N LEU A 34 1.66 4.80 8.87
CA LEU A 34 2.77 4.47 7.96
C LEU A 34 3.24 5.70 7.18
N THR A 35 2.33 6.60 6.83
CA THR A 35 2.65 7.76 5.99
C THR A 35 2.92 9.02 6.77
N ASP A 36 2.91 8.96 8.10
CA ASP A 36 2.99 10.12 8.99
C ASP A 36 1.96 11.19 8.58
N GLU A 37 0.71 10.75 8.50
CA GLU A 37 -0.48 11.53 8.09
C GLU A 37 -0.44 12.13 6.67
N ARG A 38 0.64 11.99 5.91
CA ARG A 38 0.73 12.53 4.54
C ARG A 38 -0.31 11.93 3.59
N VAL A 39 -0.80 10.72 3.88
CA VAL A 39 -1.91 10.10 3.16
C VAL A 39 -3.03 9.76 4.12
N VAL A 40 -4.20 10.35 3.90
CA VAL A 40 -5.42 10.06 4.64
C VAL A 40 -6.45 9.47 3.69
N VAL A 41 -6.96 8.28 4.01
CA VAL A 41 -8.02 7.63 3.25
C VAL A 41 -9.29 7.67 4.09
N GLY A 42 -10.28 8.44 3.65
CA GLY A 42 -11.60 8.49 4.30
C GLY A 42 -12.44 7.22 4.03
N PRO A 43 -13.47 6.95 4.85
CA PRO A 43 -14.28 5.73 4.73
C PRO A 43 -14.90 5.52 3.35
N GLY A 44 -15.51 6.56 2.75
CA GLY A 44 -16.14 6.46 1.44
C GLY A 44 -15.16 6.05 0.34
N THR A 45 -13.97 6.69 0.33
CA THR A 45 -12.89 6.34 -0.60
C THR A 45 -12.39 4.92 -0.35
N LEU A 46 -12.17 4.55 0.91
CA LEU A 46 -11.69 3.21 1.24
C LEU A 46 -12.65 2.13 0.73
N TYR A 47 -13.93 2.21 1.09
CA TYR A 47 -14.88 1.16 0.73
C TYR A 47 -15.15 1.09 -0.78
N ASN A 48 -15.09 2.24 -1.48
CA ASN A 48 -15.09 2.23 -2.94
C ASN A 48 -13.88 1.48 -3.51
N LEU A 49 -12.67 1.76 -3.01
CA LEU A 49 -11.46 1.08 -3.46
C LEU A 49 -11.47 -0.41 -3.15
N LEU A 50 -11.92 -0.81 -1.95
CA LEU A 50 -12.06 -2.22 -1.58
C LEU A 50 -13.03 -2.95 -2.52
N GLY A 51 -14.19 -2.36 -2.82
CA GLY A 51 -15.13 -2.90 -3.81
C GLY A 51 -14.47 -3.11 -5.18
N ARG A 52 -13.81 -2.08 -5.71
CA ARG A 52 -13.11 -2.16 -7.00
C ARG A 52 -12.00 -3.21 -7.03
N PHE A 53 -11.28 -3.39 -5.92
CA PHE A 53 -10.24 -4.41 -5.84
C PHE A 53 -10.79 -5.83 -5.72
N LEU A 54 -11.93 -6.02 -5.05
CA LEU A 54 -12.64 -7.29 -5.02
C LEU A 54 -13.16 -7.65 -6.41
N ASP A 55 -13.87 -6.72 -7.05
CA ASP A 55 -14.45 -6.92 -8.40
C ASP A 55 -13.37 -7.25 -9.43
N ALA A 56 -12.18 -6.66 -9.28
CA ALA A 56 -11.04 -6.92 -10.16
C ALA A 56 -10.14 -8.09 -9.70
N GLY A 57 -10.47 -8.78 -8.61
CA GLY A 57 -9.79 -9.99 -8.15
C GLY A 57 -8.37 -9.76 -7.59
N TYR A 58 -8.10 -8.62 -6.96
CA TYR A 58 -6.81 -8.29 -6.36
C TYR A 58 -6.74 -8.53 -4.85
N ILE A 59 -7.89 -8.61 -4.18
CA ILE A 59 -8.01 -8.87 -2.75
C ILE A 59 -9.15 -9.86 -2.52
N ASP A 60 -9.11 -10.55 -1.38
CA ASP A 60 -10.13 -11.50 -0.96
C ASP A 60 -10.71 -11.12 0.40
N ILE A 61 -11.91 -11.62 0.71
CA ILE A 61 -12.51 -11.58 2.05
C ILE A 61 -12.24 -12.92 2.73
N VAL A 62 -11.61 -12.90 3.90
CA VAL A 62 -11.22 -14.14 4.61
C VAL A 62 -12.12 -14.51 5.78
N THR A 63 -12.89 -13.56 6.31
CA THR A 63 -13.91 -13.82 7.32
C THR A 63 -14.85 -12.63 7.45
N GLU A 64 -16.03 -12.89 7.97
CA GLU A 64 -16.96 -11.90 8.47
C GLU A 64 -17.11 -12.16 9.98
N LYS A 65 -16.36 -11.40 10.78
CA LYS A 65 -16.50 -11.43 12.25
C LYS A 65 -17.31 -10.21 12.67
N ASP A 66 -18.36 -10.40 13.45
CA ASP A 66 -19.22 -9.32 13.97
C ASP A 66 -19.75 -8.38 12.86
N ASN A 67 -20.16 -8.96 11.72
CA ASN A 67 -20.63 -8.24 10.54
C ASN A 67 -19.59 -7.28 9.90
N LYS A 68 -18.30 -7.44 10.21
CA LYS A 68 -17.19 -6.69 9.63
C LYS A 68 -16.35 -7.59 8.74
N LYS A 69 -16.23 -7.20 7.47
CA LYS A 69 -15.36 -7.87 6.49
C LYS A 69 -13.89 -7.71 6.86
N ILE A 70 -13.14 -8.80 6.79
CA ILE A 70 -11.68 -8.82 6.85
C ILE A 70 -11.13 -9.07 5.46
N TYR A 71 -10.26 -8.17 5.01
CA TYR A 71 -9.66 -8.20 3.67
C TYR A 71 -8.21 -8.68 3.73
N ILE A 72 -7.74 -9.29 2.65
CA ILE A 72 -6.33 -9.65 2.45
C ILE A 72 -5.95 -9.50 0.97
N ILE A 73 -4.69 -9.15 0.69
CA ILE A 73 -4.17 -9.12 -0.67
C ILE A 73 -3.88 -10.53 -1.18
N ASN A 74 -4.32 -10.85 -2.40
CA ASN A 74 -4.02 -12.12 -3.05
C ASN A 74 -2.82 -11.98 -4.00
N ASP A 75 -2.45 -13.05 -4.69
CA ASP A 75 -1.26 -13.04 -5.55
C ASP A 75 -1.37 -12.12 -6.76
N ASN A 76 -2.58 -11.89 -7.28
CA ASN A 76 -2.79 -10.90 -8.34
C ASN A 76 -2.57 -9.48 -7.81
N GLY A 77 -3.09 -9.18 -6.61
CA GLY A 77 -2.86 -7.89 -5.96
C GLY A 77 -1.39 -7.64 -5.70
N LYS A 78 -0.65 -8.65 -5.22
CA LYS A 78 0.81 -8.54 -4.99
C LYS A 78 1.55 -8.27 -6.30
N LYS A 79 1.19 -8.95 -7.40
CA LYS A 79 1.76 -8.71 -8.74
C LYS A 79 1.48 -7.29 -9.23
N LEU A 80 0.25 -6.79 -9.03
CA LEU A 80 -0.13 -5.41 -9.36
C LEU A 80 0.73 -4.40 -8.59
N LEU A 81 0.87 -4.58 -7.27
CA LEU A 81 1.68 -3.68 -6.45
C LEU A 81 3.16 -3.72 -6.84
N LYS A 82 3.72 -4.90 -7.12
CA LYS A 82 5.11 -5.05 -7.58
C LYS A 82 5.38 -4.31 -8.88
N ARG A 83 4.48 -4.44 -9.87
CA ARG A 83 4.59 -3.71 -11.14
C ARG A 83 4.56 -2.20 -10.94
N GLU A 84 3.76 -1.71 -10.00
CA GLU A 84 3.72 -0.28 -9.71
C GLU A 84 5.01 0.21 -9.04
N ILE A 85 5.59 -0.57 -8.13
CA ILE A 85 6.91 -0.27 -7.54
C ILE A 85 7.98 -0.16 -8.63
N GLU A 86 8.02 -1.12 -9.55
CA GLU A 86 8.95 -1.11 -10.69
C GLU A 86 8.77 0.15 -11.55
N ARG A 87 7.51 0.52 -11.84
CA ARG A 87 7.18 1.73 -12.61
C ARG A 87 7.62 3.01 -11.90
N LEU A 88 7.40 3.13 -10.59
CA LEU A 88 7.79 4.28 -9.79
C LEU A 88 9.32 4.42 -9.69
N ASN A 89 10.03 3.30 -9.54
CA ASN A 89 11.50 3.29 -9.55
C ASN A 89 12.07 3.79 -10.88
N GLN A 90 11.46 3.39 -12.00
CA GLN A 90 11.86 3.87 -13.31
C GLN A 90 11.63 5.39 -13.46
N LEU A 91 10.49 5.91 -13.00
CA LEU A 91 10.23 7.36 -12.99
C LEU A 91 11.28 8.13 -12.20
N ILE A 92 11.63 7.66 -11.00
CA ILE A 92 12.65 8.30 -10.15
C ILE A 92 14.01 8.27 -10.85
N LYS A 93 14.37 7.13 -11.47
CA LYS A 93 15.62 6.99 -12.24
C LYS A 93 15.70 8.01 -13.37
N ASP A 94 14.64 8.13 -14.17
CA ASP A 94 14.60 9.05 -15.30
C ASP A 94 14.66 10.53 -14.84
N ALA A 95 13.91 10.88 -13.79
CA ALA A 95 13.95 12.20 -13.19
C ALA A 95 15.36 12.54 -12.68
N ASN A 96 16.01 11.61 -11.97
CA ASN A 96 17.37 11.79 -11.47
C ASN A 96 18.41 11.90 -12.60
N ASN A 97 18.16 11.32 -13.77
CA ASN A 97 19.07 11.45 -14.90
C ASN A 97 18.98 12.85 -15.54
N ILE A 98 17.79 13.46 -15.57
CA ILE A 98 17.56 14.78 -16.17
C ILE A 98 17.89 15.91 -15.19
N ILE A 99 17.50 15.78 -13.92
CA ILE A 99 17.65 16.82 -12.88
C ILE A 99 19.12 16.92 -12.39
N LYS A 100 20.04 16.09 -12.89
CA LYS A 100 21.48 16.11 -12.56
C LYS A 100 22.19 17.41 -12.97
N GLY A 101 21.96 18.44 -12.16
CA GLY A 101 22.85 19.54 -11.77
C GLY A 101 23.05 19.62 -10.26
N GLY A 102 22.62 18.62 -9.47
CA GLY A 102 22.85 18.63 -8.01
C GLY A 102 22.60 17.29 -7.34
N GLY A 103 23.65 16.49 -7.17
CA GLY A 103 23.73 15.33 -6.26
C GLY A 103 22.84 14.14 -6.62
N MET A 104 23.41 12.93 -6.67
CA MET A 104 22.58 11.74 -6.51
C MET A 104 21.86 11.85 -5.16
N MET A 105 20.53 11.91 -5.12
CA MET A 105 19.83 11.52 -3.90
C MET A 105 20.28 10.09 -3.62
N LYS A 106 21.13 9.91 -2.60
CA LYS A 106 21.35 8.60 -2.01
C LYS A 106 19.95 8.03 -1.77
N GLY A 107 19.67 6.86 -2.33
CA GLY A 107 18.37 6.21 -2.16
C GLY A 107 17.97 6.30 -0.69
N TYR A 108 16.73 6.72 -0.42
CA TYR A 108 16.19 6.86 0.92
C TYR A 108 16.57 5.59 1.72
N ASP A 109 17.47 5.72 2.70
CA ASP A 109 17.95 4.55 3.42
C ASP A 109 16.89 4.13 4.44
N PHE A 110 16.03 3.21 4.01
CA PHE A 110 14.95 2.66 4.82
C PHE A 110 15.45 1.97 6.11
N LYS A 111 16.77 1.78 6.28
CA LYS A 111 17.34 1.17 7.50
C LYS A 111 17.31 2.09 8.72
N ASP A 112 17.19 3.41 8.55
CA ASP A 112 17.19 4.37 9.65
C ASP A 112 15.86 5.08 9.90
N ASP A 113 14.86 4.85 9.05
CA ASP A 113 13.51 5.36 9.25
C ASP A 113 12.83 4.64 10.43
N GLU A 114 12.73 5.36 11.55
CA GLU A 114 12.14 4.89 12.80
C GLU A 114 10.67 4.47 12.64
N ASN A 115 9.94 5.13 11.72
CA ASN A 115 8.55 4.78 11.42
C ASN A 115 8.49 3.41 10.71
N ILE A 116 9.40 3.15 9.76
CA ILE A 116 9.49 1.84 9.08
C ILE A 116 9.91 0.72 10.03
N LYS A 117 10.80 0.99 10.99
CA LYS A 117 11.16 0.02 12.05
C LYS A 117 9.92 -0.36 12.87
N LYS A 118 9.18 0.64 13.35
CA LYS A 118 7.96 0.47 14.14
C LYS A 118 6.87 -0.30 13.36
N VAL A 119 6.69 0.00 12.08
CA VAL A 119 5.74 -0.73 11.22
C VAL A 119 6.17 -2.19 11.06
N LYS A 120 7.44 -2.47 10.78
CA LYS A 120 7.94 -3.85 10.65
C LYS A 120 7.77 -4.66 11.94
N GLU A 121 7.92 -4.04 13.10
CA GLU A 121 7.64 -4.69 14.39
C GLU A 121 6.15 -5.00 14.58
N LYS A 122 5.26 -4.03 14.30
CA LYS A 122 3.80 -4.28 14.32
C LYS A 122 3.40 -5.43 13.38
N LEU A 123 3.95 -5.49 12.17
CA LEU A 123 3.71 -6.58 11.21
C LEU A 123 4.25 -7.95 11.73
N LYS A 124 5.36 -7.96 12.48
CA LYS A 124 5.87 -9.21 13.09
C LYS A 124 5.01 -9.69 14.26
N LEU A 125 4.42 -8.77 15.04
CA LEU A 125 3.59 -9.09 16.20
C LEU A 125 2.22 -9.66 15.82
N ASN A 126 1.66 -9.23 14.68
CA ASN A 126 0.37 -9.72 14.16
C ASN A 126 0.42 -11.10 13.47
N LYS A 127 1.59 -11.75 13.43
CA LYS A 127 1.78 -13.11 12.89
C LYS A 127 1.63 -14.23 13.93
N ARG A 128 1.23 -13.91 15.16
CA ARG A 128 1.02 -14.88 16.25
C ARG A 128 -0.45 -15.21 16.42
#